data_AF-A0ABD3A5A7-F1
#
_entry.id   AF-A0ABD3A5A7-F1
#
_cell.length_a   1.000
_cell.length_b   1.000
_cell.length_c   1.000
_cell.angle_alpha   90.00
_cell.angle_beta   90.00
_cell.angle_gamma   90.00
#
_symmetry.space_group_name_H-M   'P 1'
#
loop_
_entity.id
_entity.type
_entity.pdbx_description
1 polymer ?
#
loop_
_entity_poly.entity_id
_entity_poly.type
_entity_poly.pdbx_seq_one_letter_code
_entity_poly.pdbx_strand_id
1 'polypeptide(L)'
;MHADGVDKLLMTLGFLGSVGDGFLFPMTLLLTSKIMNNIGDVNTLLTKDFTHNINKNALIFCYIAAMQWVACFIEGYCWTRTAERQASTLRIRYLKAVLRQEVGYFDLHVTSTAEVIASVSSDSLVIQDVISEKVPVFLMNVSTFVGGYVAAFAIIWRLAIVGFPFVIFLVTPGLMYGRALMSIARKIREESNKAGMIVEQSISSIRTVYSFVGENKTIAEYSAALQGTLKLGLRQGLAKGLAIGNNGVTFAIWSFMSYYGSRLVMYHGVKGGSVFAVGTALNICGMAFGSALSNVKYFSEASAAGERVMEIIKRVPKIDSDNLDGRILENVSGKVEFKHVEFAYPSRPESIIFKDFNLKVPARKTVALVGGSGSGKSTVIALLQRFYDPLGGEILLDGIKIDKLQLKWLRSQMGLVSQEPALFATTIKENIIFGKEDASMEDVIEAAKASNAHNFICQLPQGYDTQVCFACAL
;
A
#
# COMPACT_ATOMS: atom_id res chain seq x y z
N MET A 1 17.32 -7.38 1.68
CA MET A 1 17.32 -5.90 1.85
C MET A 1 16.74 -5.32 0.55
N HIS A 2 15.70 -4.49 0.61
CA HIS A 2 14.95 -4.04 -0.59
C HIS A 2 15.51 -2.75 -1.23
N ALA A 3 16.39 -2.04 -0.52
CA ALA A 3 17.02 -0.82 -1.01
C ALA A 3 18.38 -1.12 -1.66
N ASP A 4 18.52 -0.76 -2.93
CA ASP A 4 19.78 -0.83 -3.66
C ASP A 4 20.73 0.31 -3.25
N GLY A 5 21.98 0.30 -3.73
CA GLY A 5 22.96 1.35 -3.45
C GLY A 5 22.46 2.76 -3.83
N VAL A 6 21.71 2.85 -4.94
CA VAL A 6 21.07 4.10 -5.39
C VAL A 6 19.98 4.56 -4.42
N ASP A 7 19.16 3.64 -3.91
CA ASP A 7 18.10 3.97 -2.98
C ASP A 7 18.68 4.43 -1.65
N LYS A 8 19.77 3.82 -1.18
CA LYS A 8 20.49 4.28 0.02
C LYS A 8 21.01 5.71 -0.16
N LEU A 9 21.62 6.02 -1.31
CA LEU A 9 22.09 7.37 -1.62
C LEU A 9 20.92 8.38 -1.64
N LEU A 10 19.83 8.05 -2.34
CA LEU A 10 18.63 8.90 -2.37
C LEU A 10 18.05 9.11 -0.97
N MET A 11 17.93 8.07 -0.15
CA MET A 11 17.47 8.18 1.23
C MET A 11 18.38 9.08 2.07
N THR A 12 19.71 8.98 1.89
CA THR A 12 20.64 9.86 2.62
C THR A 12 20.50 11.33 2.21
N LEU A 13 20.35 11.60 0.91
CA LEU A 13 20.13 12.96 0.42
C LEU A 13 18.76 13.49 0.85
N GLY A 14 17.72 12.67 0.77
CA GLY A 14 16.38 13.01 1.24
C GLY A 14 16.35 13.30 2.74
N PHE A 15 17.07 12.50 3.55
CA PHE A 15 17.23 12.77 4.97
C PHE A 15 17.90 14.12 5.24
N LEU A 16 19.01 14.42 4.55
CA LEU A 16 19.67 15.73 4.65
C LEU A 16 18.76 16.87 4.21
N GLY A 17 17.95 16.66 3.17
CA GLY A 17 16.92 17.59 2.71
C GLY A 17 15.88 17.88 3.79
N SER A 18 15.24 16.85 4.35
CA SER A 18 14.22 16.98 5.40
C SER A 18 14.76 17.64 6.67
N VAL A 19 15.97 17.27 7.08
CA VAL A 19 16.63 17.92 8.22
C VAL A 19 16.93 19.39 7.90
N GLY A 20 17.44 19.67 6.70
CA GLY A 20 17.72 21.02 6.21
C GLY A 20 16.47 21.90 6.21
N ASP A 21 15.36 21.43 5.65
CA ASP A 21 14.09 22.17 5.62
C ASP A 21 13.62 22.49 7.04
N GLY A 22 13.64 21.50 7.94
CA GLY A 22 13.27 21.73 9.33
C GLY A 22 14.15 22.73 10.08
N PHE A 23 15.47 22.74 9.83
CA PHE A 23 16.41 23.67 10.49
C PHE A 23 16.38 25.11 9.92
N LEU A 24 15.88 25.32 8.70
CA LEU A 24 15.80 26.65 8.09
C LEU A 24 14.72 27.52 8.73
N PHE A 25 13.68 26.93 9.31
CA PHE A 25 12.66 27.66 10.05
C PHE A 25 13.23 28.39 11.31
N PRO A 26 13.97 27.73 12.21
CA PRO A 26 14.68 28.40 13.32
C PRO A 26 15.64 29.51 12.87
N MET A 27 16.35 29.31 11.75
CA MET A 27 17.24 30.35 11.20
C MET A 27 16.45 31.58 10.75
N THR A 28 15.31 31.37 10.12
CA THR A 28 14.39 32.44 9.71
C THR A 28 13.88 33.23 10.91
N LEU A 29 13.54 32.54 12.02
CA LEU A 29 13.12 33.20 13.26
C LEU A 29 14.21 34.05 13.90
N LEU A 30 15.45 33.55 13.94
CA LEU A 30 16.61 34.30 14.42
C LEU A 30 16.84 35.59 13.62
N LEU A 31 16.66 35.52 12.30
CA LEU A 31 16.81 36.69 11.44
C LEU A 31 15.65 37.68 11.60
N THR A 32 14.41 37.19 11.68
CA THR A 32 13.23 38.02 12.01
C THR A 32 13.43 38.75 13.34
N SER A 33 14.00 38.06 14.34
CA SER A 33 14.34 38.67 15.63
C SER A 33 15.29 39.86 15.47
N LYS A 34 16.36 39.69 14.69
CA LYS A 34 17.33 40.76 14.40
C LYS A 34 16.69 41.95 13.69
N ILE A 35 15.83 41.69 12.70
CA ILE A 35 15.10 42.77 12.00
C ILE A 35 14.20 43.53 12.96
N MET A 36 13.38 42.83 13.75
CA MET A 36 12.49 43.47 14.73
C MET A 36 13.26 44.28 15.76
N ASN A 37 14.41 43.78 16.23
CA ASN A 37 15.27 44.51 17.15
C ASN A 37 15.85 45.77 16.50
N ASN A 38 16.30 45.69 15.25
CA ASN A 38 16.82 46.86 14.51
C ASN A 38 15.73 47.92 14.28
N ILE A 39 14.47 47.51 14.04
CA ILE A 39 13.31 48.41 13.92
C ILE A 39 13.00 49.06 15.28
N GLY A 40 13.10 48.31 16.38
CA GLY A 40 12.90 48.84 17.73
C GLY A 40 13.95 49.88 18.14
N ASP A 41 15.18 49.76 17.64
CA ASP A 41 16.31 50.65 17.95
C ASP A 41 16.41 51.88 17.02
N VAL A 42 15.45 52.10 16.11
CA VAL A 42 15.46 53.19 15.10
C VAL A 42 15.68 54.58 15.71
N ASN A 43 15.15 54.83 16.91
CA ASN A 43 15.31 56.13 17.59
C ASN A 43 16.76 56.42 18.04
N THR A 44 17.67 55.43 17.97
CA THR A 44 19.08 55.54 18.40
C THR A 44 20.10 55.38 17.27
N LEU A 45 19.69 54.90 16.10
CA LEU A 45 20.59 54.63 14.96
C LEU A 45 20.53 55.77 13.92
N LEU A 46 21.69 56.14 13.36
CA LEU A 46 21.76 57.04 12.21
C LEU A 46 21.01 56.42 11.02
N THR A 47 20.23 57.23 10.28
CA THR A 47 19.35 56.78 9.19
C THR A 47 20.07 55.94 8.13
N LYS A 48 21.37 56.19 7.90
CA LYS A 48 22.20 55.43 6.94
C LYS A 48 22.55 54.03 7.44
N ASP A 49 22.86 53.87 8.73
CA ASP A 49 23.20 52.57 9.32
C ASP A 49 21.98 51.65 9.40
N PHE A 50 20.80 52.23 9.60
CA PHE A 50 19.52 51.51 9.58
C PHE A 50 19.23 50.91 8.20
N THR A 51 19.31 51.72 7.12
CA THR A 51 19.07 51.23 5.74
C THR A 51 20.09 50.15 5.34
N HIS A 52 21.36 50.31 5.72
CA HIS A 52 22.39 49.30 5.45
C HIS A 52 22.09 47.96 6.15
N ASN A 53 21.72 48.01 7.44
CA ASN A 53 21.39 46.81 8.21
C ASN A 53 20.14 46.09 7.70
N ILE A 54 19.11 46.82 7.25
CA ILE A 54 17.93 46.23 6.62
C ILE A 54 18.28 45.54 5.31
N ASN A 55 19.03 46.22 4.42
CA ASN A 55 19.43 45.64 3.14
C ASN A 55 20.27 44.37 3.32
N LYS A 56 21.17 44.37 4.31
CA LYS A 56 21.96 43.17 4.67
C LYS A 56 21.05 42.03 5.15
N ASN A 57 20.09 42.30 6.03
CA ASN A 57 19.17 41.27 6.52
C ASN A 57 18.23 40.75 5.41
N ALA A 58 17.78 41.62 4.51
CA ALA A 58 16.96 41.23 3.36
C ALA A 58 17.71 40.29 2.41
N LEU A 59 18.99 40.56 2.13
CA LEU A 59 19.84 39.66 1.35
C LEU A 59 20.01 38.29 2.03
N ILE A 60 20.20 38.25 3.35
CA ILE A 60 20.27 36.98 4.11
C ILE A 60 18.94 36.22 4.00
N PHE A 61 17.80 36.91 4.03
CA PHE A 61 16.49 36.29 3.80
C PHE A 61 16.38 35.64 2.42
N CYS A 62 16.88 36.30 1.37
CA CYS A 62 16.93 35.73 0.03
C CYS A 62 17.81 34.46 -0.03
N TYR A 63 18.97 34.46 0.65
CA TYR A 63 19.81 33.28 0.72
C TYR A 63 19.14 32.13 1.49
N ILE A 64 18.47 32.40 2.61
CA ILE A 64 17.71 31.39 3.37
C ILE A 64 16.57 30.81 2.52
N ALA A 65 15.82 31.66 1.82
CA ALA A 65 14.75 31.21 0.93
C ALA A 65 15.27 30.34 -0.21
N ALA A 66 16.41 30.70 -0.81
CA ALA A 66 17.07 29.88 -1.83
C ALA A 66 17.54 28.53 -1.28
N MET A 67 18.14 28.51 -0.08
CA MET A 67 18.52 27.28 0.61
C MET A 67 17.30 26.40 0.94
N GLN A 68 16.19 27.01 1.37
CA GLN A 68 14.95 26.29 1.66
C GLN A 68 14.37 25.66 0.41
N TRP A 69 14.32 26.40 -0.69
CA TRP A 69 13.87 25.84 -1.96
C TRP A 69 14.70 24.62 -2.39
N VAL A 70 16.03 24.69 -2.28
CA VAL A 70 16.91 23.55 -2.58
C VAL A 70 16.68 22.38 -1.62
N ALA A 71 16.56 22.65 -0.31
CA ALA A 71 16.34 21.62 0.70
C ALA A 71 15.01 20.88 0.49
N CYS A 72 13.90 21.62 0.34
CA CYS A 72 12.58 21.06 0.05
C CYS A 72 12.57 20.27 -1.27
N PHE A 73 13.28 20.76 -2.30
CA PHE A 73 13.37 20.05 -3.58
C PHE A 73 14.11 18.72 -3.44
N ILE A 74 15.27 18.72 -2.78
CA ILE A 74 16.06 17.48 -2.54
C ILE A 74 15.26 16.50 -1.70
N GLU A 75 14.59 16.98 -0.65
CA GLU A 75 13.68 16.19 0.19
C GLU A 75 12.60 15.52 -0.66
N GLY A 76 11.75 16.31 -1.32
CA GLY A 76 10.60 15.80 -2.06
C GLY A 76 11.01 14.88 -3.20
N TYR A 77 12.04 15.26 -3.96
CA TYR A 77 12.53 14.47 -5.09
C TYR A 77 13.12 13.13 -4.65
N CYS A 78 14.01 13.13 -3.65
CA CYS A 78 14.73 11.92 -3.26
C CYS A 78 13.81 10.91 -2.56
N TRP A 79 12.91 11.37 -1.67
CA TRP A 79 11.96 10.50 -0.99
C TRP A 79 10.94 9.91 -1.97
N THR A 80 10.34 10.74 -2.84
CA THR A 80 9.37 10.24 -3.83
C THR A 80 10.02 9.24 -4.79
N ARG A 81 11.21 9.55 -5.31
CA ARG A 81 11.92 8.64 -6.22
C ARG A 81 12.29 7.31 -5.57
N THR A 82 12.69 7.34 -4.29
CA THR A 82 12.97 6.12 -3.51
C THR A 82 11.71 5.29 -3.30
N ALA A 83 10.61 5.94 -2.92
CA ALA A 83 9.33 5.28 -2.67
C ALA A 83 8.82 4.55 -3.93
N GLU A 84 8.85 5.20 -5.10
CA GLU A 84 8.43 4.60 -6.37
C GLU A 84 9.27 3.38 -6.76
N ARG A 85 10.60 3.48 -6.63
CA ARG A 85 11.52 2.37 -6.95
C ARG A 85 11.31 1.17 -6.04
N GLN A 86 11.20 1.40 -4.73
CA GLN A 86 10.98 0.33 -3.77
C GLN A 86 9.59 -0.28 -3.89
N ALA A 87 8.54 0.52 -4.10
CA ALA A 87 7.17 0.04 -4.30
C ALA A 87 7.05 -0.81 -5.56
N SER A 88 7.63 -0.38 -6.68
CA SER A 88 7.66 -1.16 -7.93
C SER A 88 8.37 -2.50 -7.74
N THR A 89 9.56 -2.49 -7.14
CA THR A 89 10.32 -3.71 -6.84
C THR A 89 9.56 -4.65 -5.92
N LEU A 90 8.89 -4.11 -4.89
CA LEU A 90 8.07 -4.86 -3.96
C LEU A 90 6.89 -5.52 -4.68
N ARG A 91 6.16 -4.79 -5.54
CA ARG A 91 5.04 -5.32 -6.33
C ARG A 91 5.47 -6.47 -7.23
N ILE A 92 6.59 -6.35 -7.93
CA ILE A 92 7.14 -7.40 -8.80
C ILE A 92 7.51 -8.64 -7.97
N ARG A 93 8.22 -8.46 -6.87
CA ARG A 93 8.64 -9.59 -5.99
C ARG A 93 7.45 -10.29 -5.36
N TYR A 94 6.46 -9.52 -4.91
CA TYR A 94 5.24 -10.06 -4.34
C TYR A 94 4.47 -10.87 -5.38
N LEU A 95 4.24 -10.32 -6.58
CA LEU A 95 3.56 -11.05 -7.65
C LEU A 95 4.32 -12.33 -8.02
N LYS A 96 5.65 -12.27 -8.13
CA LYS A 96 6.48 -13.45 -8.36
C LYS A 96 6.31 -14.49 -7.25
N ALA A 97 6.29 -14.06 -5.98
CA ALA A 97 6.10 -14.96 -4.84
C ALA A 97 4.70 -15.58 -4.82
N VAL A 98 3.65 -14.83 -5.18
CA VAL A 98 2.27 -15.33 -5.30
C VAL A 98 2.16 -16.38 -6.41
N LEU A 99 2.70 -16.10 -7.60
CA LEU A 99 2.68 -17.04 -8.73
C LEU A 99 3.51 -18.31 -8.50
N ARG A 100 4.43 -18.28 -7.52
CA ARG A 100 5.21 -19.44 -7.10
C ARG A 100 4.42 -20.38 -6.16
N GLN A 101 3.34 -19.90 -5.53
CA GLN A 101 2.59 -20.70 -4.55
C GLN A 101 1.83 -21.86 -5.20
N GLU A 102 1.66 -22.96 -4.46
CA GLU A 102 0.91 -24.12 -4.91
C GLU A 102 -0.61 -23.87 -4.98
N VAL A 103 -1.33 -24.62 -5.82
CA VAL A 103 -2.79 -24.47 -5.99
C VAL A 103 -3.54 -24.66 -4.66
N GLY A 104 -3.08 -25.59 -3.82
CA GLY A 104 -3.67 -25.82 -2.50
C GLY A 104 -3.62 -24.60 -1.56
N TYR A 105 -2.70 -23.65 -1.77
CA TYR A 105 -2.69 -22.38 -1.04
C TYR A 105 -3.92 -21.53 -1.39
N PHE A 106 -4.24 -21.42 -2.68
CA PHE A 106 -5.40 -20.65 -3.16
C PHE A 106 -6.73 -21.28 -2.76
N ASP A 107 -6.78 -22.61 -2.65
CA ASP A 107 -7.99 -23.32 -2.18
C ASP A 107 -8.25 -23.16 -0.68
N LEU A 108 -7.19 -23.14 0.14
CA LEU A 108 -7.30 -22.97 1.59
C LEU A 108 -7.65 -21.53 1.96
N HIS A 109 -7.06 -20.59 1.25
CA HIS A 109 -7.28 -19.17 1.44
C HIS A 109 -8.25 -18.69 0.35
N VAL A 110 -9.55 -19.02 0.47
CA VAL A 110 -10.58 -18.65 -0.51
C VAL A 110 -10.69 -17.12 -0.71
N THR A 111 -10.27 -16.33 0.28
CA THR A 111 -10.14 -14.87 0.19
C THR A 111 -8.89 -14.40 -0.58
N SER A 112 -7.97 -15.32 -0.91
CA SER A 112 -6.61 -15.02 -1.40
C SER A 112 -6.59 -14.28 -2.71
N THR A 113 -7.50 -14.48 -3.65
CA THR A 113 -7.43 -13.74 -4.93
C THR A 113 -7.75 -12.26 -4.70
N ALA A 114 -8.81 -11.96 -3.97
CA ALA A 114 -9.19 -10.59 -3.61
C ALA A 114 -8.16 -9.97 -2.64
N GLU A 115 -7.63 -10.74 -1.71
CA GLU A 115 -6.61 -10.33 -0.73
C GLU A 115 -5.23 -10.11 -1.38
N VAL A 116 -4.86 -10.92 -2.38
CA VAL A 116 -3.66 -10.74 -3.21
C VAL A 116 -3.80 -9.46 -4.02
N ILE A 117 -4.94 -9.23 -4.68
CA ILE A 117 -5.21 -8.01 -5.43
C ILE A 117 -5.16 -6.79 -4.48
N ALA A 118 -5.77 -6.89 -3.30
CA ALA A 118 -5.74 -5.86 -2.28
C ALA A 118 -4.31 -5.61 -1.76
N SER A 119 -3.49 -6.65 -1.60
CA SER A 119 -2.10 -6.53 -1.13
C SER A 119 -1.19 -5.89 -2.20
N VAL A 120 -1.35 -6.26 -3.47
CA VAL A 120 -0.63 -5.65 -4.59
C VAL A 120 -0.98 -4.18 -4.73
N SER A 121 -2.26 -3.83 -4.60
CA SER A 121 -2.74 -2.46 -4.85
C SER A 121 -2.72 -1.61 -3.59
N SER A 122 -3.48 -1.97 -2.56
CA SER A 122 -3.67 -1.17 -1.34
C SER A 122 -2.45 -1.19 -0.42
N ASP A 123 -1.94 -2.37 -0.04
CA ASP A 123 -0.85 -2.45 0.94
C ASP A 123 0.45 -1.86 0.40
N SER A 124 0.75 -2.05 -0.89
CA SER A 124 1.91 -1.41 -1.52
C SER A 124 1.78 0.12 -1.56
N LEU A 125 0.58 0.67 -1.78
CA LEU A 125 0.33 2.11 -1.75
C LEU A 125 0.49 2.69 -0.36
N VAL A 126 0.06 1.98 0.70
CA VAL A 126 0.27 2.40 2.09
C VAL A 126 1.76 2.48 2.42
N ILE A 127 2.54 1.48 2.01
CA ILE A 127 4.01 1.48 2.20
C ILE A 127 4.65 2.63 1.40
N GLN A 128 4.21 2.83 0.17
CA GLN A 128 4.69 3.90 -0.70
C GLN A 128 4.43 5.28 -0.10
N ASP A 129 3.20 5.58 0.31
CA ASP A 129 2.78 6.85 0.93
C ASP A 129 3.61 7.19 2.17
N VAL A 130 3.90 6.16 2.98
CA VAL A 130 4.73 6.32 4.17
C VAL A 130 6.15 6.73 3.81
N ILE A 131 6.78 6.05 2.83
CA ILE A 131 8.15 6.36 2.42
C ILE A 131 8.23 7.72 1.71
N SER A 132 7.25 8.06 0.86
CA SER A 132 7.29 9.29 0.05
C SER A 132 6.91 10.55 0.82
N GLU A 133 5.94 10.47 1.74
CA GLU A 133 5.35 11.64 2.38
C GLU A 133 5.52 11.62 3.91
N LYS A 134 5.16 10.52 4.57
CA LYS A 134 5.09 10.53 6.04
C LYS A 134 6.46 10.54 6.71
N VAL A 135 7.43 9.81 6.18
CA VAL A 135 8.83 9.83 6.65
C VAL A 135 9.47 11.22 6.50
N PRO A 136 9.48 11.88 5.32
CA PRO A 136 10.06 13.22 5.19
C PRO A 136 9.39 14.24 6.12
N VAL A 137 8.05 14.30 6.12
CA VAL A 137 7.30 15.23 6.98
C VAL A 137 7.59 14.97 8.47
N PHE A 138 7.75 13.72 8.88
CA PHE A 138 8.14 13.39 10.25
C PHE A 138 9.55 13.90 10.58
N LEU A 139 10.53 13.64 9.71
CA LEU A 139 11.92 14.08 9.89
C LEU A 139 12.03 15.61 9.91
N MET A 140 11.34 16.29 8.98
CA MET A 140 11.24 17.74 8.93
C MET A 140 10.66 18.28 10.24
N ASN A 141 9.51 17.78 10.69
CA ASN A 141 8.86 18.26 11.92
C ASN A 141 9.70 18.02 13.19
N VAL A 142 10.37 16.87 13.29
CA VAL A 142 11.29 16.59 14.41
C VAL A 142 12.49 17.55 14.37
N SER A 143 13.04 17.80 13.19
CA SER A 143 14.16 18.73 13.01
C SER A 143 13.76 20.17 13.33
N THR A 144 12.57 20.60 12.90
CA THR A 144 11.98 21.90 13.26
C THR A 144 11.80 22.04 14.77
N PHE A 145 11.26 21.00 15.42
CA PHE A 145 11.07 21.00 16.86
C PHE A 145 12.40 21.12 17.61
N VAL A 146 13.37 20.25 17.31
CA VAL A 146 14.67 20.24 17.99
C VAL A 146 15.43 21.53 17.69
N GLY A 147 15.55 21.92 16.42
CA GLY A 147 16.28 23.11 16.00
C GLY A 147 15.68 24.41 16.54
N GLY A 148 14.34 24.51 16.56
CA GLY A 148 13.66 25.71 17.03
C GLY A 148 13.69 25.85 18.55
N TYR A 149 13.65 24.75 19.29
CA TYR A 149 13.87 24.78 20.74
C TYR A 149 15.31 25.14 21.09
N VAL A 150 16.30 24.54 20.43
CA VAL A 150 17.72 24.89 20.64
C VAL A 150 17.95 26.38 20.36
N ALA A 151 17.39 26.90 19.26
CA ALA A 151 17.43 28.33 18.96
C ALA A 151 16.72 29.17 20.05
N ALA A 152 15.54 28.77 20.50
CA ALA A 152 14.80 29.49 21.53
C ALA A 152 15.57 29.58 22.86
N PHE A 153 16.18 28.47 23.29
CA PHE A 153 17.04 28.42 24.47
C PHE A 153 18.30 29.30 24.31
N ALA A 154 18.88 29.35 23.11
CA ALA A 154 20.04 30.19 22.83
C ALA A 154 19.74 31.70 22.87
N ILE A 155 18.54 32.13 22.45
CA ILE A 155 18.15 33.56 22.45
C ILE A 155 17.73 34.01 23.87
N ILE A 156 16.70 33.36 24.45
CA ILE A 156 16.18 33.72 25.78
C ILE A 156 15.82 32.46 26.55
N TRP A 157 16.81 31.87 27.23
CA TRP A 157 16.62 30.66 28.04
C TRP A 157 15.54 30.81 29.11
N ARG A 158 15.41 31.99 29.76
CA ARG A 158 14.38 32.24 30.80
C ARG A 158 12.96 32.11 30.25
N LEU A 159 12.71 32.65 29.06
CA LEU A 159 11.41 32.60 28.39
C LEU A 159 11.15 31.20 27.81
N ALA A 160 12.18 30.53 27.31
CA ALA A 160 12.09 29.16 26.80
C ALA A 160 11.72 28.14 27.90
N ILE A 161 12.30 28.24 29.10
CA ILE A 161 11.95 27.38 30.25
C ILE A 161 10.48 27.57 30.64
N VAL A 162 10.03 28.83 30.74
CA VAL A 162 8.65 29.16 31.10
C VAL A 162 7.67 28.71 30.01
N GLY A 163 8.11 28.75 28.75
CA GLY A 163 7.32 28.34 27.58
C GLY A 163 7.19 26.83 27.38
N PHE A 164 8.20 26.05 27.79
CA PHE A 164 8.30 24.62 27.50
C PHE A 164 7.09 23.77 27.96
N PRO A 165 6.55 23.94 29.19
CA PRO A 165 5.39 23.17 29.63
C PRO A 165 4.14 23.37 28.76
N PHE A 166 4.01 24.53 28.09
CA PHE A 166 2.85 24.82 27.24
C PHE A 166 2.80 23.96 25.98
N VAL A 167 3.90 23.35 25.53
CA VAL A 167 3.85 22.40 24.42
C VAL A 167 3.05 21.15 24.79
N ILE A 168 3.11 20.69 26.04
CA ILE A 168 2.27 19.57 26.50
C ILE A 168 0.79 19.97 26.40
N PHE A 169 0.44 21.21 26.79
CA PHE A 169 -0.93 21.73 26.67
C PHE A 169 -1.39 21.91 25.21
N LEU A 170 -0.48 22.22 24.29
CA LEU A 170 -0.80 22.32 22.85
C LEU A 170 -1.04 20.93 22.21
N VAL A 171 -0.27 19.93 22.63
CA VAL A 171 -0.27 18.60 22.00
C VAL A 171 -1.36 17.69 22.56
N THR A 172 -1.64 17.79 23.86
CA THR A 172 -2.61 16.91 24.56
C THR A 172 -3.98 16.90 23.89
N PRO A 173 -4.58 18.06 23.54
CA PRO A 173 -5.88 18.09 22.89
C PRO A 173 -5.83 17.40 21.53
N GLY A 174 -4.80 17.67 20.71
CA GLY A 174 -4.62 17.03 19.40
C GLY A 174 -4.61 15.49 19.46
N LEU A 175 -3.91 14.92 20.46
CA LEU A 175 -3.87 13.46 20.67
C LEU A 175 -5.19 12.89 21.17
N MET A 176 -5.83 13.56 22.12
CA MET A 176 -7.13 13.13 22.66
C MET A 176 -8.21 13.16 21.57
N TYR A 177 -8.24 14.23 20.78
CA TYR A 177 -9.17 14.36 19.66
C TYR A 177 -8.91 13.34 18.57
N GLY A 178 -7.64 13.10 18.21
CA GLY A 178 -7.28 12.09 17.21
C GLY A 178 -7.87 10.71 17.54
N ARG A 179 -7.77 10.28 18.82
CA ARG A 179 -8.37 9.01 19.28
C ARG A 179 -9.90 9.03 19.25
N ALA A 180 -10.52 10.10 19.74
CA ALA A 180 -11.98 10.23 19.76
C ALA A 180 -12.58 10.27 18.34
N LEU A 181 -11.99 11.06 17.44
CA LEU A 181 -12.38 11.16 16.03
C LEU A 181 -12.20 9.83 15.30
N MET A 182 -11.10 9.11 15.52
CA MET A 182 -10.92 7.77 14.95
C MET A 182 -11.98 6.78 15.42
N SER A 183 -12.36 6.80 16.70
CA SER A 183 -13.43 5.93 17.21
C SER A 183 -14.79 6.27 16.58
N ILE A 184 -15.12 7.55 16.43
CA ILE A 184 -16.36 7.99 15.77
C ILE A 184 -16.34 7.64 14.28
N ALA A 185 -15.21 7.86 13.60
CA ALA A 185 -15.04 7.53 12.19
C ALA A 185 -15.21 6.03 11.92
N ARG A 186 -14.71 5.16 12.82
CA ARG A 186 -14.93 3.71 12.72
C ARG A 186 -16.42 3.35 12.80
N LYS A 187 -17.15 3.92 13.76
CA LYS A 187 -18.60 3.73 13.91
C LYS A 187 -19.38 4.26 12.70
N ILE A 188 -18.97 5.40 12.14
CA ILE A 188 -19.55 5.95 10.90
C ILE A 188 -19.36 4.96 9.74
N ARG A 189 -18.17 4.35 9.61
CA ARG A 189 -17.90 3.35 8.58
C ARG A 189 -18.76 2.09 8.77
N GLU A 190 -18.93 1.62 10.00
CA GLU A 190 -19.81 0.48 10.33
C GLU A 190 -21.27 0.75 9.95
N GLU A 191 -21.84 1.92 10.27
CA GLU A 191 -23.21 2.29 9.87
C GLU A 191 -23.33 2.51 8.35
N SER A 192 -22.31 3.09 7.72
CA SER A 192 -22.28 3.29 6.25
C SER A 192 -22.25 1.97 5.50
N ASN A 193 -21.58 0.94 6.01
CA ASN A 193 -21.60 -0.40 5.42
C ASN A 193 -23.02 -1.00 5.41
N LYS A 194 -23.84 -0.75 6.44
CA LYS A 194 -25.24 -1.21 6.46
C LYS A 194 -26.06 -0.59 5.33
N ALA A 195 -25.92 0.73 5.14
CA ALA A 195 -26.55 1.43 4.03
C ALA A 195 -26.02 0.94 2.66
N GLY A 196 -24.72 0.65 2.58
CA GLY A 196 -24.08 0.06 1.41
C GLY A 196 -24.65 -1.32 1.03
N MET A 197 -24.88 -2.20 2.01
CA MET A 197 -25.48 -3.52 1.76
C MET A 197 -26.89 -3.42 1.16
N ILE A 198 -27.71 -2.47 1.60
CA ILE A 198 -29.05 -2.24 1.04
C ILE A 198 -28.94 -1.87 -0.43
N VAL A 199 -28.06 -0.90 -0.76
CA VAL A 199 -27.83 -0.47 -2.14
C VAL A 199 -27.30 -1.61 -3.00
N GLU A 200 -26.33 -2.37 -2.48
CA GLU A 200 -25.74 -3.51 -3.18
C GLU A 200 -26.80 -4.56 -3.54
N GLN A 201 -27.63 -4.97 -2.57
CA GLN A 201 -28.70 -5.95 -2.78
C GLN A 201 -29.77 -5.47 -3.76
N SER A 202 -30.12 -4.18 -3.69
CA SER A 202 -31.12 -3.58 -4.58
C SER A 202 -30.62 -3.41 -6.01
N ILE A 203 -29.36 -3.01 -6.20
CA ILE A 203 -28.75 -2.87 -7.53
C ILE A 203 -28.46 -4.24 -8.14
N SER A 204 -27.93 -5.19 -7.35
CA SER A 204 -27.68 -6.56 -7.83
C SER A 204 -28.96 -7.24 -8.30
N SER A 205 -30.09 -6.89 -7.67
CA SER A 205 -31.43 -7.43 -7.97
C SER A 205 -32.35 -6.38 -8.59
N ILE A 206 -31.80 -5.48 -9.42
CA ILE A 206 -32.56 -4.32 -9.94
C ILE A 206 -33.82 -4.71 -10.70
N ARG A 207 -33.79 -5.83 -11.43
CA ARG A 207 -34.96 -6.37 -12.14
C ARG A 207 -36.08 -6.75 -11.18
N THR A 208 -35.74 -7.30 -10.01
CA THR A 208 -36.69 -7.65 -8.95
C THR A 208 -37.29 -6.40 -8.32
N VAL A 209 -36.46 -5.39 -8.04
CA VAL A 209 -36.95 -4.12 -7.49
C VAL A 209 -37.98 -3.47 -8.44
N TYR A 210 -37.68 -3.42 -9.74
CA TYR A 210 -38.62 -2.88 -10.73
C TYR A 210 -39.84 -3.77 -10.96
N SER A 211 -39.69 -5.09 -10.98
CA SER A 211 -40.83 -5.99 -11.21
C SER A 211 -41.86 -5.94 -10.09
N PHE A 212 -41.45 -5.60 -8.86
CA PHE A 212 -42.32 -5.47 -7.70
C PHE A 212 -42.65 -4.00 -7.35
N VAL A 213 -42.22 -3.03 -8.17
CA VAL A 213 -42.42 -1.57 -7.93
C VAL A 213 -41.94 -1.18 -6.51
N GLY A 214 -40.76 -1.69 -6.14
CA GLY A 214 -40.18 -1.59 -4.80
C GLY A 214 -39.27 -0.38 -4.58
N GLU A 215 -39.21 0.57 -5.51
CA GLU A 215 -38.27 1.70 -5.49
C GLU A 215 -38.44 2.56 -4.24
N ASN A 216 -39.67 2.96 -3.93
CA ASN A 216 -39.97 3.81 -2.77
C ASN A 216 -39.64 3.12 -1.44
N LYS A 217 -39.91 1.82 -1.33
CA LYS A 217 -39.58 1.02 -0.14
C LYS A 217 -38.07 0.97 0.07
N THR A 218 -37.33 0.70 -1.01
CA THR A 218 -35.87 0.65 -1.00
C THR A 218 -35.25 1.99 -0.59
N ILE A 219 -35.77 3.10 -1.13
CA ILE A 219 -35.33 4.46 -0.77
C ILE A 219 -35.62 4.75 0.71
N ALA A 220 -36.78 4.34 1.22
CA ALA A 220 -37.13 4.54 2.63
C ALA A 220 -36.22 3.74 3.58
N GLU A 221 -35.93 2.48 3.25
CA GLU A 221 -34.99 1.64 4.02
C GLU A 221 -33.56 2.22 4.00
N TYR A 222 -33.09 2.69 2.84
CA TYR A 222 -31.80 3.37 2.73
C TYR A 222 -31.75 4.66 3.55
N SER A 223 -32.80 5.49 3.47
CA SER A 223 -32.92 6.72 4.26
C SER A 223 -32.90 6.44 5.77
N ALA A 224 -33.59 5.38 6.22
CA ALA A 224 -33.57 4.94 7.61
C ALA A 224 -32.18 4.48 8.05
N ALA A 225 -31.48 3.72 7.22
CA ALA A 225 -30.11 3.28 7.50
C ALA A 225 -29.13 4.46 7.61
N LEU A 226 -29.31 5.52 6.81
CA LEU A 226 -28.47 6.73 6.88
C LEU A 226 -28.66 7.57 8.15
N GLN A 227 -29.77 7.42 8.89
CA GLN A 227 -29.99 8.17 10.14
C GLN A 227 -28.91 7.87 11.20
N GLY A 228 -28.41 6.63 11.24
CA GLY A 228 -27.30 6.25 12.11
C GLY A 228 -26.02 7.03 11.78
N THR A 229 -25.69 7.10 10.50
CA THR A 229 -24.57 7.89 9.97
C THR A 229 -24.72 9.38 10.25
N LEU A 230 -25.92 9.94 10.05
CA LEU A 230 -26.21 11.35 10.33
C LEU A 230 -25.98 11.69 11.81
N LYS A 231 -26.52 10.90 12.74
CA LYS A 231 -26.37 11.13 14.19
C LYS A 231 -24.91 11.07 14.63
N LEU A 232 -24.14 10.13 14.09
CA LEU A 232 -22.71 10.02 14.35
C LEU A 232 -21.92 11.18 13.71
N GLY A 233 -22.28 11.59 12.50
CA GLY A 233 -21.71 12.73 11.80
C GLY A 233 -21.91 14.05 12.56
N LEU A 234 -23.09 14.28 13.13
CA LEU A 234 -23.36 15.44 14.00
C LEU A 234 -22.47 15.42 15.26
N ARG A 235 -22.33 14.25 15.91
CA ARG A 235 -21.40 14.09 17.05
C ARG A 235 -19.93 14.32 16.64
N GLN A 236 -19.54 13.86 15.45
CA GLN A 236 -18.22 14.12 14.89
C GLN A 236 -18.00 15.61 14.64
N GLY A 237 -19.01 16.30 14.08
CA GLY A 237 -18.99 17.74 13.86
C GLY A 237 -18.80 18.53 15.14
N LEU A 238 -19.54 18.19 16.21
CA LEU A 238 -19.37 18.80 17.52
C LEU A 238 -17.97 18.54 18.12
N ALA A 239 -17.49 17.29 18.05
CA ALA A 239 -16.15 16.95 18.52
C ALA A 239 -15.04 17.70 17.74
N LYS A 240 -15.21 17.83 16.42
CA LYS A 240 -14.31 18.59 15.54
C LYS A 240 -14.36 20.09 15.86
N GLY A 241 -15.55 20.63 16.08
CA GLY A 241 -15.74 22.03 16.48
C GLY A 241 -15.02 22.35 17.79
N LEU A 242 -15.17 21.48 18.81
CA LEU A 242 -14.44 21.60 20.07
C LEU A 242 -12.91 21.51 19.87
N ALA A 243 -12.45 20.62 18.98
CA ALA A 243 -11.04 20.46 18.65
C ALA A 243 -10.44 21.71 17.98
N ILE A 244 -11.13 22.30 17.01
CA ILE A 244 -10.70 23.54 16.36
C ILE A 244 -10.77 24.71 17.35
N GLY A 245 -11.79 24.75 18.21
CA GLY A 245 -11.96 25.76 19.24
C GLY A 245 -10.83 25.78 20.29
N ASN A 246 -10.16 24.64 20.52
CA ASN A 246 -8.99 24.56 21.38
C ASN A 246 -7.80 25.43 20.91
N ASN A 247 -7.81 25.95 19.68
CA ASN A 247 -6.87 27.00 19.28
C ASN A 247 -6.90 28.24 20.18
N GLY A 248 -7.96 28.45 20.99
CA GLY A 248 -7.97 29.43 22.07
C GLY A 248 -6.80 29.29 23.06
N VAL A 249 -6.33 28.07 23.31
CA VAL A 249 -5.16 27.80 24.17
C VAL A 249 -3.91 28.42 23.58
N THR A 250 -3.74 28.40 22.26
CA THR A 250 -2.64 29.08 21.57
C THR A 250 -2.65 30.58 21.86
N PHE A 251 -3.80 31.24 21.81
CA PHE A 251 -3.90 32.67 22.14
C PHE A 251 -3.62 32.95 23.61
N ALA A 252 -4.05 32.08 24.53
CA ALA A 252 -3.75 32.22 25.96
C ALA A 252 -2.23 32.08 26.22
N ILE A 253 -1.56 31.13 25.56
CA ILE A 253 -0.10 30.98 25.61
C ILE A 253 0.57 32.24 25.07
N TRP A 254 0.14 32.75 23.92
CA TRP A 254 0.66 33.99 23.34
C TRP A 254 0.52 35.19 24.27
N SER A 255 -0.64 35.32 24.92
CA SER A 255 -0.91 36.38 25.90
C SER A 255 0.03 36.28 27.10
N PHE A 256 0.18 35.08 27.68
CA PHE A 256 1.08 34.86 28.80
C PHE A 256 2.56 35.08 28.45
N MET A 257 3.00 34.59 27.28
CA MET A 257 4.36 34.78 26.77
C MET A 257 4.66 36.26 26.53
N SER A 258 3.68 37.01 26.03
CA SER A 258 3.80 38.46 25.84
C SER A 258 3.86 39.19 27.18
N TYR A 259 3.04 38.80 28.16
CA TYR A 259 3.08 39.36 29.52
C TYR A 259 4.43 39.14 30.20
N TYR A 260 4.91 37.90 30.28
CA TYR A 260 6.20 37.58 30.91
C TYR A 260 7.37 38.16 30.10
N GLY A 261 7.28 38.11 28.77
CA GLY A 261 8.22 38.74 27.85
C GLY A 261 8.34 40.25 28.06
N SER A 262 7.22 40.96 28.27
CA SER A 262 7.23 42.40 28.54
C SER A 262 7.99 42.73 29.84
N ARG A 263 7.85 41.90 30.88
CA ARG A 263 8.60 42.06 32.14
C ARG A 263 10.10 41.83 31.92
N LEU A 264 10.50 40.87 31.09
CA LEU A 264 11.90 40.65 30.71
C LEU A 264 12.48 41.86 29.97
N VAL A 265 11.70 42.51 29.10
CA VAL A 265 12.11 43.73 28.40
C VAL A 265 12.29 44.88 29.40
N MET A 266 11.32 45.09 30.30
CA MET A 266 11.33 46.20 31.26
C MET A 266 12.41 46.09 32.35
N TYR A 267 12.63 44.88 32.90
CA TYR A 267 13.47 44.69 34.10
C TYR A 267 14.81 43.99 33.84
N HIS A 268 14.99 43.37 32.67
CA HIS A 268 16.20 42.60 32.34
C HIS A 268 16.86 43.03 31.02
N GLY A 269 16.40 44.12 30.38
CA GLY A 269 17.04 44.69 29.19
C GLY A 269 16.99 43.78 27.95
N VAL A 270 16.07 42.82 27.92
CA VAL A 270 15.87 41.93 26.76
C VAL A 270 15.20 42.72 25.63
N LYS A 271 15.62 42.50 24.37
CA LYS A 271 14.98 43.17 23.22
C LYS A 271 13.65 42.51 22.82
N GLY A 272 12.66 43.32 22.44
CA GLY A 272 11.31 42.86 22.11
C GLY A 272 11.23 41.87 20.92
N GLY A 273 12.06 42.05 19.88
CA GLY A 273 12.12 41.12 18.75
C GLY A 273 12.65 39.73 19.13
N SER A 274 13.45 39.65 20.20
CA SER A 274 13.92 38.37 20.77
C SER A 274 12.78 37.64 21.49
N VAL A 275 11.93 38.37 22.21
CA VAL A 275 10.73 37.82 22.85
C VAL A 275 9.75 37.28 21.81
N PHE A 276 9.49 38.05 20.74
CA PHE A 276 8.63 37.61 19.64
C PHE A 276 9.17 36.34 18.99
N ALA A 277 10.46 36.29 18.63
CA ALA A 277 11.04 35.13 17.97
C ALA A 277 10.97 33.86 18.82
N VAL A 278 11.24 33.95 20.13
CA VAL A 278 11.11 32.82 21.06
C VAL A 278 9.65 32.39 21.22
N GLY A 279 8.71 33.34 21.34
CA GLY A 279 7.28 33.04 21.39
C GLY A 279 6.78 32.30 20.14
N THR A 280 7.14 32.79 18.96
CA THR A 280 6.81 32.16 17.67
C THR A 280 7.46 30.79 17.54
N ALA A 281 8.73 30.65 17.94
CA ALA A 281 9.46 29.38 17.91
C ALA A 281 8.73 28.32 18.73
N LEU A 282 8.39 28.62 19.98
CA LEU A 282 7.75 27.67 20.89
C LEU A 282 6.39 27.21 20.36
N ASN A 283 5.61 28.12 19.77
CA ASN A 283 4.30 27.78 19.22
C ASN A 283 4.41 26.87 17.99
N ILE A 284 5.21 27.26 16.99
CA ILE A 284 5.34 26.50 15.75
C ILE A 284 6.07 25.16 15.99
N CYS A 285 7.09 25.14 16.84
CA CYS A 285 7.76 23.88 17.22
C CYS A 285 6.81 22.96 17.99
N GLY A 286 5.97 23.50 18.87
CA GLY A 286 4.94 22.72 19.56
C GLY A 286 3.94 22.07 18.59
N MET A 287 3.50 22.80 17.56
CA MET A 287 2.65 22.26 16.50
C MET A 287 3.38 21.21 15.64
N ALA A 288 4.63 21.46 15.28
CA ALA A 288 5.47 20.51 14.53
C ALA A 288 5.63 19.19 15.30
N PHE A 289 5.86 19.26 16.61
CA PHE A 289 5.91 18.06 17.47
C PHE A 289 4.58 17.29 17.48
N GLY A 290 3.45 18.00 17.60
CA GLY A 290 2.12 17.37 17.51
C GLY A 290 1.88 16.71 16.15
N SER A 291 2.28 17.35 15.06
CA SER A 291 2.19 16.80 13.70
C SER A 291 3.08 15.57 13.53
N ALA A 292 4.34 15.61 13.98
CA ALA A 292 5.25 14.46 13.97
C ALA A 292 4.64 13.27 14.73
N LEU A 293 4.06 13.49 15.90
CA LEU A 293 3.46 12.44 16.71
C LEU A 293 2.23 11.82 16.03
N SER A 294 1.46 12.62 15.28
CA SER A 294 0.33 12.11 14.49
C SER A 294 0.77 11.20 13.33
N ASN A 295 1.97 11.44 12.75
CA ASN A 295 2.50 10.62 11.66
C ASN A 295 2.95 9.22 12.10
N VAL A 296 3.25 9.02 13.39
CA VAL A 296 3.72 7.72 13.93
C VAL A 296 2.72 6.59 13.65
N LYS A 297 1.41 6.88 13.63
CA LYS A 297 0.38 5.89 13.33
C LYS A 297 0.59 5.25 11.94
N TYR A 298 0.95 6.05 10.93
CA TYR A 298 1.14 5.55 9.58
C TYR A 298 2.34 4.60 9.49
N PHE A 299 3.39 4.81 10.30
CA PHE A 299 4.50 3.84 10.39
C PHE A 299 4.05 2.49 10.91
N SER A 300 3.13 2.45 11.88
CA SER A 300 2.54 1.21 12.37
C SER A 300 1.69 0.51 11.30
N GLU A 301 0.90 1.27 10.53
CA GLU A 301 0.07 0.73 9.45
C GLU A 301 0.93 0.17 8.30
N ALA A 302 1.96 0.90 7.87
CA ALA A 302 2.90 0.41 6.86
C ALA A 302 3.74 -0.77 7.34
N SER A 303 4.09 -0.85 8.63
CA SER A 303 4.77 -2.01 9.20
C SER A 303 3.90 -3.27 9.10
N ALA A 304 2.61 -3.15 9.45
CA ALA A 304 1.68 -4.29 9.37
C ALA A 304 1.41 -4.71 7.91
N ALA A 305 1.28 -3.76 6.99
CA ALA A 305 1.18 -4.04 5.55
C ALA A 305 2.46 -4.71 5.02
N GLY A 306 3.63 -4.20 5.43
CA GLY A 306 4.92 -4.77 5.07
C GLY A 306 5.09 -6.20 5.58
N GLU A 307 4.60 -6.51 6.78
CA GLU A 307 4.65 -7.86 7.35
C GLU A 307 3.84 -8.86 6.53
N ARG A 308 2.58 -8.54 6.17
CA ARG A 308 1.73 -9.39 5.31
C ARG A 308 2.37 -9.67 3.95
N VAL A 309 2.87 -8.62 3.30
CA VAL A 309 3.55 -8.73 2.00
C VAL A 309 4.81 -9.60 2.12
N MET A 310 5.58 -9.40 3.20
CA MET A 310 6.82 -10.14 3.44
C MET A 310 6.59 -11.61 3.80
N GLU A 311 5.49 -11.93 4.48
CA GLU A 311 5.09 -13.30 4.82
C GLU A 311 4.97 -14.15 3.55
N ILE A 312 4.26 -13.63 2.55
CA ILE A 312 4.09 -14.31 1.24
C ILE A 312 5.42 -14.36 0.47
N ILE A 313 6.20 -13.28 0.47
CA ILE A 313 7.51 -13.25 -0.21
C ILE A 313 8.49 -14.29 0.37
N LYS A 314 8.45 -14.50 1.69
CA LYS A 314 9.34 -15.45 2.39
C LYS A 314 8.80 -16.88 2.40
N ARG A 315 7.51 -17.10 2.12
CA ARG A 315 6.89 -18.42 2.09
C ARG A 315 7.52 -19.27 0.98
N VAL A 316 8.10 -20.41 1.37
CA VAL A 316 8.54 -21.44 0.43
C VAL A 316 7.39 -22.44 0.25
N PRO A 317 6.85 -22.61 -0.97
CA PRO A 317 5.75 -23.54 -1.23
C PRO A 317 6.20 -24.99 -1.09
N LYS A 318 5.27 -25.90 -0.75
CA LYS A 318 5.57 -27.34 -0.69
C LYS A 318 5.87 -27.92 -2.06
N ILE A 319 5.09 -27.49 -3.06
CA ILE A 319 5.27 -27.85 -4.47
C ILE A 319 5.87 -26.63 -5.16
N ASP A 320 7.19 -26.59 -5.21
CA ASP A 320 7.93 -25.42 -5.69
C ASP A 320 8.27 -25.51 -7.18
N SER A 321 7.76 -24.55 -7.96
CA SER A 321 8.02 -24.46 -9.39
C SER A 321 9.40 -23.86 -9.72
N ASP A 322 10.03 -23.15 -8.79
CA ASP A 322 11.36 -22.58 -8.95
C ASP A 322 12.48 -23.55 -8.51
N ASN A 323 12.13 -24.69 -7.89
CA ASN A 323 13.08 -25.74 -7.60
C ASN A 323 13.49 -26.50 -8.88
N LEU A 324 14.78 -26.46 -9.20
CA LEU A 324 15.38 -27.11 -10.38
C LEU A 324 16.09 -28.44 -10.05
N ASP A 325 16.05 -28.91 -8.80
CA ASP A 325 16.74 -30.13 -8.36
C ASP A 325 16.09 -31.43 -8.88
N GLY A 326 14.92 -31.32 -9.51
CA GLY A 326 14.19 -32.45 -10.07
C GLY A 326 14.85 -33.03 -11.33
N ARG A 327 14.64 -34.32 -11.59
CA ARG A 327 15.16 -34.99 -12.78
C ARG A 327 14.38 -34.57 -14.02
N ILE A 328 15.10 -34.34 -15.12
CA ILE A 328 14.56 -34.17 -16.47
C ILE A 328 14.75 -35.49 -17.23
N LEU A 329 13.73 -35.93 -17.97
CA LEU A 329 13.85 -37.11 -18.85
C LEU A 329 14.11 -36.64 -20.27
N GLU A 330 15.11 -37.24 -20.93
CA GLU A 330 15.43 -36.93 -22.33
C GLU A 330 14.34 -37.44 -23.29
N ASN A 331 13.75 -38.59 -22.98
CA ASN A 331 12.72 -39.23 -23.79
C ASN A 331 11.52 -39.61 -22.92
N VAL A 332 10.33 -39.15 -23.31
CA VAL A 332 9.05 -39.45 -22.64
C VAL A 332 8.24 -40.40 -23.52
N SER A 333 7.94 -41.59 -23.00
CA SER A 333 7.10 -42.58 -23.68
C SER A 333 5.61 -42.32 -23.46
N GLY A 334 5.27 -41.68 -22.32
CA GLY A 334 3.91 -41.30 -21.95
C GLY A 334 3.15 -42.39 -21.19
N LYS A 335 3.85 -43.30 -20.49
CA LYS A 335 3.22 -44.31 -19.62
C LYS A 335 2.94 -43.70 -18.24
N VAL A 336 1.68 -43.70 -17.80
CA VAL A 336 1.28 -43.16 -16.49
C VAL A 336 0.75 -44.27 -15.59
N GLU A 337 1.18 -44.32 -14.34
CA GLU A 337 0.68 -45.27 -13.34
C GLU A 337 0.35 -44.56 -12.03
N PHE A 338 -0.87 -44.77 -11.52
CA PHE A 338 -1.28 -44.46 -10.15
C PHE A 338 -1.26 -45.76 -9.37
N LYS A 339 -0.52 -45.80 -8.25
CA LYS A 339 -0.39 -46.97 -7.39
C LYS A 339 -0.83 -46.65 -5.97
N HIS A 340 -1.87 -47.32 -5.52
CA HIS A 340 -2.41 -47.22 -4.17
C HIS A 340 -2.61 -45.77 -3.69
N VAL A 341 -3.13 -44.90 -4.58
CA VAL A 341 -3.19 -43.46 -4.33
C VAL A 341 -4.33 -43.14 -3.36
N GLU A 342 -3.98 -42.40 -2.31
CA GLU A 342 -4.90 -41.83 -1.35
C GLU A 342 -4.87 -40.30 -1.45
N PHE A 343 -6.04 -39.67 -1.49
CA PHE A 343 -6.12 -38.22 -1.66
C PHE A 343 -7.37 -37.59 -1.07
N ALA A 344 -7.20 -36.42 -0.44
CA ALA A 344 -8.24 -35.49 -0.07
C ALA A 344 -7.76 -34.06 -0.40
N TYR A 345 -8.68 -33.18 -0.79
CA TYR A 345 -8.34 -31.78 -1.02
C TYR A 345 -7.99 -31.09 0.30
N PRO A 346 -6.97 -30.20 0.33
CA PRO A 346 -6.58 -29.50 1.56
C PRO A 346 -7.72 -28.70 2.20
N SER A 347 -8.63 -28.14 1.39
CA SER A 347 -9.80 -27.39 1.85
C SER A 347 -10.87 -28.26 2.52
N ARG A 348 -10.84 -29.58 2.32
CA ARG A 348 -11.81 -30.55 2.86
C ARG A 348 -11.11 -31.88 3.23
N PRO A 349 -10.22 -31.88 4.24
CA PRO A 349 -9.38 -33.05 4.55
C PRO A 349 -10.21 -34.27 4.99
N GLU A 350 -11.38 -34.04 5.61
CA GLU A 350 -12.30 -35.10 6.04
C GLU A 350 -12.97 -35.86 4.87
N SER A 351 -12.97 -35.27 3.68
CA SER A 351 -13.60 -35.84 2.48
C SER A 351 -12.55 -36.51 1.59
N ILE A 352 -12.28 -37.78 1.88
CA ILE A 352 -11.35 -38.58 1.09
C ILE A 352 -11.96 -38.89 -0.28
N ILE A 353 -11.30 -38.43 -1.35
CA ILE A 353 -11.71 -38.65 -2.75
C ILE A 353 -11.23 -40.00 -3.25
N PHE A 354 -9.97 -40.35 -2.96
CA PHE A 354 -9.38 -41.63 -3.35
C PHE A 354 -8.94 -42.40 -2.12
N LYS A 355 -9.35 -43.67 -2.05
CA LYS A 355 -8.89 -44.69 -1.09
C LYS A 355 -8.35 -45.84 -1.92
N ASP A 356 -7.04 -46.03 -1.92
CA ASP A 356 -6.36 -47.10 -2.66
C ASP A 356 -6.63 -47.08 -4.19
N PHE A 357 -6.51 -45.91 -4.83
CA PHE A 357 -6.77 -45.78 -6.26
C PHE A 357 -5.62 -46.30 -7.12
N ASN A 358 -5.94 -47.16 -8.09
CA ASN A 358 -4.98 -47.78 -9.00
C ASN A 358 -5.42 -47.57 -10.46
N LEU A 359 -4.54 -47.01 -11.28
CA LEU A 359 -4.80 -46.76 -12.71
C LEU A 359 -3.51 -46.94 -13.51
N LYS A 360 -3.60 -47.61 -14.66
CA LYS A 360 -2.48 -47.71 -15.61
C LYS A 360 -2.92 -47.22 -16.98
N VAL A 361 -2.21 -46.21 -17.48
CA VAL A 361 -2.37 -45.65 -18.82
C VAL A 361 -1.17 -46.10 -19.66
N PRO A 362 -1.36 -47.02 -20.62
CA PRO A 362 -0.27 -47.44 -21.50
C PRO A 362 0.22 -46.28 -22.38
N ALA A 363 1.51 -46.29 -22.70
CA ALA A 363 2.11 -45.32 -23.61
C ALA A 363 1.37 -45.27 -24.95
N ARG A 364 1.15 -44.06 -25.48
CA ARG A 364 0.52 -43.80 -26.79
C ARG A 364 -0.89 -44.37 -26.94
N LYS A 365 -1.62 -44.55 -25.84
CA LYS A 365 -3.03 -44.97 -25.85
C LYS A 365 -3.91 -43.90 -25.23
N THR A 366 -5.11 -43.75 -25.77
CA THR A 366 -6.16 -42.89 -25.21
C THR A 366 -6.95 -43.69 -24.20
N VAL A 367 -7.10 -43.15 -22.98
CA VAL A 367 -7.91 -43.74 -21.91
C VAL A 367 -9.03 -42.78 -21.58
N ALA A 368 -10.26 -43.30 -21.49
CA ALA A 368 -11.44 -42.55 -21.09
C ALA A 368 -11.82 -42.89 -19.64
N LEU A 369 -11.94 -41.87 -18.79
CA LEU A 369 -12.40 -41.99 -17.40
C LEU A 369 -13.89 -41.65 -17.33
N VAL A 370 -14.73 -42.65 -17.05
CA VAL A 370 -16.19 -42.50 -16.92
C VAL A 370 -16.64 -42.72 -15.49
N GLY A 371 -17.66 -41.98 -15.05
CA GLY A 371 -18.21 -42.10 -13.69
C GLY A 371 -19.15 -40.95 -13.32
N GLY A 372 -19.93 -41.13 -12.27
CA GLY A 372 -20.89 -40.13 -11.76
C GLY A 372 -20.23 -38.81 -11.34
N SER A 373 -21.02 -37.76 -11.15
CA SER A 373 -20.49 -36.47 -10.64
C SER A 373 -19.81 -36.68 -9.28
N GLY A 374 -18.68 -36.01 -9.05
CA GLY A 374 -17.90 -36.14 -7.80
C GLY A 374 -17.02 -37.40 -7.69
N SER A 375 -16.99 -38.28 -8.70
CA SER A 375 -16.18 -39.52 -8.67
C SER A 375 -14.65 -39.32 -8.78
N GLY A 376 -14.13 -38.10 -8.64
CA GLY A 376 -12.69 -37.80 -8.71
C GLY A 376 -12.06 -37.71 -10.10
N LYS A 377 -12.84 -37.70 -11.20
CA LYS A 377 -12.30 -37.64 -12.58
C LYS A 377 -11.32 -36.47 -12.79
N SER A 378 -11.73 -35.25 -12.45
CA SER A 378 -10.88 -34.05 -12.56
C SER A 378 -9.72 -34.10 -11.57
N THR A 379 -9.87 -34.80 -10.44
CA THR A 379 -8.81 -34.99 -9.44
C THR A 379 -7.66 -35.83 -9.98
N VAL A 380 -7.93 -36.84 -10.82
CA VAL A 380 -6.87 -37.60 -11.51
C VAL A 380 -5.98 -36.67 -12.33
N ILE A 381 -6.60 -35.74 -13.08
CA ILE A 381 -5.89 -34.78 -13.92
C ILE A 381 -5.10 -33.78 -13.04
N ALA A 382 -5.70 -33.28 -11.96
CA ALA A 382 -5.05 -32.34 -11.04
C ALA A 382 -3.83 -32.96 -10.33
N LEU A 383 -3.90 -34.24 -9.95
CA LEU A 383 -2.78 -34.98 -9.37
C LEU A 383 -1.68 -35.27 -10.40
N LEU A 384 -2.05 -35.61 -11.64
CA LEU A 384 -1.08 -35.85 -12.72
C LEU A 384 -0.28 -34.58 -13.07
N GLN A 385 -0.93 -33.42 -13.08
CA GLN A 385 -0.27 -32.10 -13.25
C GLN A 385 0.47 -31.62 -11.99
N ARG A 386 0.41 -32.42 -10.91
CA ARG A 386 1.00 -32.13 -9.62
C ARG A 386 0.58 -30.75 -9.10
N PHE A 387 -0.72 -30.46 -9.16
CA PHE A 387 -1.31 -29.34 -8.42
C PHE A 387 -1.42 -29.65 -6.92
N TYR A 388 -1.51 -30.94 -6.60
CA TYR A 388 -1.47 -31.47 -5.26
C TYR A 388 -0.59 -32.73 -5.24
N ASP A 389 0.04 -32.99 -4.10
CA ASP A 389 0.68 -34.27 -3.85
C ASP A 389 -0.32 -35.23 -3.18
N PRO A 390 -0.27 -36.54 -3.46
CA PRO A 390 -1.13 -37.52 -2.81
C PRO A 390 -0.79 -37.65 -1.31
N LEU A 391 -1.78 -38.04 -0.49
CA LEU A 391 -1.59 -38.33 0.94
C LEU A 391 -0.83 -39.65 1.15
N GLY A 392 -1.07 -40.61 0.25
CA GLY A 392 -0.45 -41.93 0.25
C GLY A 392 -0.39 -42.51 -1.17
N GLY A 393 0.48 -43.50 -1.36
CA GLY A 393 0.73 -44.10 -2.69
C GLY A 393 1.73 -43.30 -3.53
N GLU A 394 1.78 -43.60 -4.83
CA GLU A 394 2.68 -42.93 -5.77
C GLU A 394 2.08 -42.80 -7.17
N ILE A 395 2.48 -41.73 -7.87
CA ILE A 395 2.14 -41.47 -9.26
C ILE A 395 3.44 -41.47 -10.06
N LEU A 396 3.49 -42.27 -11.13
CA LEU A 396 4.68 -42.50 -11.93
C LEU A 396 4.44 -42.08 -13.38
N LEU A 397 5.43 -41.40 -13.96
CA LEU A 397 5.57 -41.16 -15.40
C LEU A 397 6.78 -41.97 -15.88
N ASP A 398 6.56 -42.88 -16.82
CA ASP A 398 7.59 -43.79 -17.36
C ASP A 398 8.37 -44.57 -16.28
N GLY A 399 7.69 -44.90 -15.17
CA GLY A 399 8.27 -45.62 -14.04
C GLY A 399 9.02 -44.74 -13.02
N ILE A 400 9.07 -43.43 -13.22
CA ILE A 400 9.70 -42.47 -12.31
C ILE A 400 8.61 -41.68 -11.61
N LYS A 401 8.72 -41.55 -10.28
CA LYS A 401 7.73 -40.81 -9.50
C LYS A 401 7.72 -39.33 -9.91
N ILE A 402 6.53 -38.75 -10.04
CA ILE A 402 6.37 -37.34 -10.45
C ILE A 402 6.91 -36.34 -9.41
N ASP A 403 7.08 -36.77 -8.16
CA ASP A 403 7.65 -35.96 -7.08
C ASP A 403 9.15 -35.68 -7.27
N LYS A 404 9.86 -36.61 -7.93
CA LYS A 404 11.30 -36.53 -8.27
C LYS A 404 11.57 -35.81 -9.59
N LEU A 405 10.55 -35.49 -10.37
CA LEU A 405 10.69 -34.79 -11.65
C LEU A 405 10.64 -33.28 -11.44
N GLN A 406 11.35 -32.53 -12.29
CA GLN A 406 11.26 -31.07 -12.26
C GLN A 406 9.86 -30.61 -12.71
N LEU A 407 9.21 -29.78 -11.88
CA LEU A 407 7.80 -29.44 -12.05
C LEU A 407 7.50 -28.68 -13.36
N LYS A 408 8.32 -27.66 -13.69
CA LYS A 408 8.18 -26.88 -14.93
C LYS A 408 8.33 -27.78 -16.16
N TRP A 409 9.33 -28.67 -16.14
CA TRP A 409 9.52 -29.64 -17.20
C TRP A 409 8.33 -30.61 -17.29
N LEU A 410 7.87 -31.20 -16.19
CA LEU A 410 6.72 -32.11 -16.16
C LEU A 410 5.48 -31.49 -16.82
N ARG A 411 5.17 -30.24 -16.47
CA ARG A 411 4.02 -29.51 -17.03
C ARG A 411 4.23 -29.14 -18.51
N SER A 412 5.46 -28.86 -18.94
CA SER A 412 5.78 -28.59 -20.35
C SER A 412 5.53 -29.80 -21.28
N GLN A 413 5.50 -31.01 -20.73
CA GLN A 413 5.22 -32.23 -21.49
C GLN A 413 3.72 -32.56 -21.59
N MET A 414 2.84 -31.72 -21.02
CA MET A 414 1.40 -31.97 -20.93
C MET A 414 0.60 -30.83 -21.58
N GLY A 415 -0.38 -31.19 -22.40
CA GLY A 415 -1.44 -30.27 -22.84
C GLY A 415 -2.70 -30.48 -21.99
N LEU A 416 -3.30 -29.40 -21.49
CA LEU A 416 -4.56 -29.43 -20.75
C LEU A 416 -5.65 -28.68 -21.51
N VAL A 417 -6.81 -29.31 -21.65
CA VAL A 417 -8.05 -28.65 -22.04
C VAL A 417 -9.02 -28.74 -20.87
N SER A 418 -9.30 -27.60 -20.25
CA SER A 418 -10.22 -27.50 -19.10
C SER A 418 -11.69 -27.53 -19.54
N GLN A 419 -12.57 -27.96 -18.64
CA GLN A 419 -14.03 -27.98 -18.89
C GLN A 419 -14.59 -26.58 -19.18
N GLU A 420 -14.12 -25.58 -18.44
CA GLU A 420 -14.40 -24.16 -18.67
C GLU A 420 -13.12 -23.53 -19.23
N PRO A 421 -13.05 -23.22 -20.54
CA PRO A 421 -11.88 -22.60 -21.13
C PRO A 421 -11.78 -21.15 -20.63
N ALA A 422 -10.63 -20.80 -20.04
CA ALA A 422 -10.32 -19.44 -19.64
C ALA A 422 -9.44 -18.77 -20.70
N LEU A 423 -9.83 -17.58 -21.14
CA LEU A 423 -9.05 -16.74 -22.04
C LEU A 423 -8.63 -15.47 -21.30
N PHE A 424 -7.40 -15.03 -21.53
CA PHE A 424 -6.91 -13.76 -21.02
C PHE A 424 -7.48 -12.61 -21.86
N ALA A 425 -7.71 -11.46 -21.22
CA ALA A 425 -8.21 -10.24 -21.84
C ALA A 425 -7.17 -9.58 -22.77
N THR A 426 -6.92 -10.24 -23.89
CA THR A 426 -5.88 -9.98 -24.89
C THR A 426 -6.39 -10.43 -26.26
N THR A 427 -5.59 -10.30 -27.32
CA THR A 427 -5.98 -10.78 -28.65
C THR A 427 -6.09 -12.30 -28.72
N ILE A 428 -6.82 -12.83 -29.71
CA ILE A 428 -6.87 -14.27 -29.99
C ILE A 428 -5.45 -14.81 -30.24
N LYS A 429 -4.64 -14.06 -31.00
CA LYS A 429 -3.23 -14.38 -31.25
C LYS A 429 -2.43 -14.56 -29.95
N GLU A 430 -2.51 -13.58 -29.04
CA GLU A 430 -1.77 -13.61 -27.78
C GLU A 430 -2.21 -14.78 -26.87
N ASN A 431 -3.50 -15.12 -26.86
CA ASN A 431 -4.00 -16.30 -26.15
C ASN A 431 -3.43 -17.61 -26.71
N ILE A 432 -3.24 -17.73 -28.03
CA ILE A 432 -2.62 -18.93 -28.63
C ILE A 432 -1.11 -18.97 -28.34
N ILE A 433 -0.42 -17.82 -28.46
CA ILE A 433 1.02 -17.69 -28.16
C ILE A 433 1.32 -17.99 -26.68
N PHE A 434 0.37 -17.77 -25.78
CA PHE A 434 0.52 -18.13 -24.37
C PHE A 434 0.88 -19.61 -24.14
N GLY A 435 0.51 -20.52 -25.06
CA GLY A 435 0.90 -21.93 -25.01
C GLY A 435 2.36 -22.20 -25.38
N LYS A 436 3.01 -21.29 -26.13
CA LYS A 436 4.41 -21.36 -26.57
C LYS A 436 4.90 -19.95 -26.91
N GLU A 437 5.64 -19.33 -25.98
CA GLU A 437 6.05 -17.92 -26.08
C GLU A 437 6.86 -17.60 -27.35
N ASP A 438 7.66 -18.56 -27.83
CA ASP A 438 8.50 -18.42 -29.04
C ASP A 438 7.78 -18.88 -30.34
N ALA A 439 6.45 -18.99 -30.33
CA ALA A 439 5.69 -19.44 -31.50
C ALA A 439 5.69 -18.40 -32.64
N SER A 440 5.95 -18.87 -33.86
CA SER A 440 5.79 -18.05 -35.06
C SER A 440 4.30 -17.84 -35.39
N MET A 441 3.97 -16.85 -36.22
CA MET A 441 2.59 -16.68 -36.69
C MET A 441 2.12 -17.89 -37.52
N GLU A 442 3.04 -18.58 -38.18
CA GLU A 442 2.75 -19.82 -38.92
C GLU A 442 2.32 -20.93 -37.95
N ASP A 443 3.06 -21.13 -36.85
CA ASP A 443 2.71 -22.06 -35.77
C ASP A 443 1.30 -21.78 -35.22
N VAL A 444 0.97 -20.49 -35.02
CA VAL A 444 -0.35 -20.04 -34.53
C VAL A 444 -1.46 -20.41 -35.50
N ILE A 445 -1.24 -20.21 -36.81
CA ILE A 445 -2.22 -20.54 -37.85
C ILE A 445 -2.38 -22.07 -37.96
N GLU A 446 -1.29 -22.82 -37.90
CA GLU A 446 -1.34 -24.29 -37.93
C GLU A 446 -2.08 -24.86 -36.73
N ALA A 447 -1.79 -24.37 -35.53
CA ALA A 447 -2.50 -24.77 -34.31
C ALA A 447 -4.00 -24.46 -34.41
N ALA A 448 -4.37 -23.27 -34.91
CA ALA A 448 -5.76 -22.88 -35.11
C ALA A 448 -6.47 -23.70 -36.20
N LYS A 449 -5.75 -24.15 -37.24
CA LYS A 449 -6.30 -25.07 -38.24
C LYS A 449 -6.51 -26.47 -37.65
N ALA A 450 -5.54 -26.97 -36.89
CA ALA A 450 -5.63 -28.26 -36.22
C ALA A 450 -6.78 -28.32 -35.19
N SER A 451 -7.11 -27.20 -34.54
CA SER A 451 -8.25 -27.08 -33.63
C SER A 451 -9.57 -26.68 -34.32
N ASN A 452 -9.60 -26.59 -35.65
CA ASN A 452 -10.75 -26.14 -36.45
C ASN A 452 -11.26 -24.71 -36.09
N ALA A 453 -10.40 -23.85 -35.56
CA ALA A 453 -10.72 -22.48 -35.17
C ALA A 453 -10.40 -21.44 -36.26
N HIS A 454 -9.47 -21.74 -37.18
CA HIS A 454 -8.96 -20.79 -38.19
C HIS A 454 -10.06 -20.11 -39.01
N ASN A 455 -11.02 -20.88 -39.54
CA ASN A 455 -12.07 -20.34 -40.40
C ASN A 455 -12.99 -19.36 -39.65
N PHE A 456 -13.32 -19.64 -38.40
CA PHE A 456 -14.09 -18.74 -37.55
C PHE A 456 -13.30 -17.46 -37.25
N ILE A 457 -12.01 -17.60 -36.88
CA ILE A 457 -11.16 -16.45 -36.57
C ILE A 457 -11.05 -15.52 -37.79
N CYS A 458 -10.87 -16.05 -38.99
CA CYS A 458 -10.79 -15.27 -40.23
C CYS A 458 -12.09 -14.53 -40.60
N GLN A 459 -13.24 -14.94 -40.06
CA GLN A 459 -14.52 -14.24 -40.26
C GLN A 459 -14.71 -13.06 -39.30
N LEU A 460 -13.90 -12.96 -38.25
CA LEU A 460 -13.96 -11.84 -37.32
C LEU A 460 -13.42 -10.57 -37.99
N PRO A 461 -13.96 -9.37 -37.68
CA PRO A 461 -13.55 -8.12 -38.31
C PRO A 461 -12.04 -7.81 -38.19
N GLN A 462 -11.39 -8.30 -37.13
CA GLN A 462 -9.96 -8.10 -36.87
C GLN A 462 -9.16 -9.41 -36.94
N GLY A 463 -9.76 -10.52 -37.40
CA GLY A 463 -9.06 -11.79 -37.51
C GLY A 463 -8.44 -12.22 -36.18
N TYR A 464 -7.15 -12.53 -36.22
CA TYR A 464 -6.35 -12.94 -35.06
C TYR A 464 -6.08 -11.81 -34.06
N ASP A 465 -6.19 -10.54 -34.47
CA ASP A 465 -5.99 -9.38 -33.60
C ASP A 465 -7.28 -8.99 -32.85
N THR A 466 -8.37 -9.74 -33.05
CA THR A 466 -9.61 -9.54 -32.31
C THR A 466 -9.37 -9.69 -30.81
N GLN A 467 -9.75 -8.67 -30.05
CA GLN A 467 -9.70 -8.67 -28.59
C GLN A 467 -10.75 -9.60 -27.99
N VAL A 468 -10.32 -10.46 -27.06
CA VAL A 468 -11.21 -11.31 -26.28
C VAL A 468 -11.44 -10.64 -24.94
N CYS A 469 -12.69 -10.43 -24.54
CA CYS A 469 -13.03 -9.85 -23.23
C CYS A 469 -13.67 -10.90 -22.31
N PHE A 470 -13.49 -10.75 -21.01
CA PHE A 470 -14.06 -11.59 -19.94
C PHE A 470 -15.59 -11.79 -20.04
N ALA A 471 -16.29 -10.87 -20.72
CA ALA A 471 -17.74 -10.88 -20.87
C ALA A 471 -18.26 -11.45 -22.20
N CYS A 472 -17.40 -11.87 -23.14
CA CYS A 472 -17.84 -12.45 -24.42
C CYS A 472 -17.99 -13.98 -24.41
N ALA A 473 -17.74 -14.64 -23.26
CA ALA A 473 -17.84 -16.09 -23.10
C ALA A 473 -19.07 -16.56 -22.30
N LEU A 474 -19.99 -15.64 -21.96
CA LEU A 474 -21.32 -15.91 -21.41
C LEU A 474 -22.37 -15.42 -22.40
#